data_AF-A0A554VED6-F1
#
_entry.id   AF-A0A554VED6-F1
#
_cell.length_a   1.000
_cell.length_b   1.000
_cell.length_c   1.000
_cell.angle_alpha   90.00
_cell.angle_beta   90.00
_cell.angle_gamma   90.00
#
_symmetry.space_group_name_H-M   'P 1'
#
loop_
_entity.id
_entity.type
_entity.pdbx_description
1 polymer ?
#
loop_
_entity_poly.entity_id
_entity_poly.type
_entity_poly.pdbx_seq_one_letter_code
_entity_poly.pdbx_strand_id
1 'polypeptide(L)'
;MDPILFTTKSKTQQFFQFEKYVCSYLGIDQCHFQIYTRHHKGYALLLRNWIRESHDKGMTAKEVAKTIRSSKLIRDEMILFCVK
;
A
#
# COMPACT_ATOMS: atom_id res chain seq x y z
N MET A 1 30.59 17.13 -0.86
CA MET A 1 30.08 15.74 -0.75
C MET A 1 28.82 15.80 0.08
N ASP A 2 27.68 15.97 -0.57
CA ASP A 2 26.38 16.20 0.05
C ASP A 2 25.82 14.93 0.71
N PRO A 3 25.46 14.94 2.01
CA PRO A 3 24.98 13.76 2.74
C PRO A 3 23.52 13.35 2.43
N ILE A 4 22.88 13.93 1.42
CA ILE A 4 21.42 13.87 1.22
C ILE A 4 20.98 12.63 0.40
N LEU A 5 21.90 11.97 -0.33
CA LEU A 5 21.54 10.88 -1.25
C LEU A 5 21.38 9.50 -0.58
N PHE A 6 21.88 9.31 0.65
CA PHE A 6 21.84 8.00 1.34
C PHE A 6 20.58 7.79 2.18
N THR A 7 19.92 8.86 2.60
CA THR A 7 18.72 8.80 3.46
C THR A 7 17.44 8.57 2.64
N THR A 8 17.39 9.02 1.38
CA THR A 8 16.21 8.92 0.50
C THR A 8 15.99 7.52 -0.07
N LYS A 9 17.07 6.76 -0.35
CA LYS A 9 16.98 5.33 -0.69
C LYS A 9 16.35 4.52 0.44
N SER A 10 16.74 4.79 1.69
CA SER A 10 16.25 4.06 2.86
C SER A 10 14.75 4.24 3.08
N LYS A 11 14.23 5.47 2.98
CA LYS A 11 12.80 5.77 3.18
C LYS A 11 11.92 5.12 2.10
N THR A 12 12.37 5.14 0.85
CA THR A 12 11.63 4.54 -0.26
C THR A 12 11.60 3.02 -0.15
N GLN A 13 12.72 2.40 0.23
CA GLN A 13 12.79 0.96 0.48
C GLN A 13 11.95 0.53 1.69
N GLN A 14 12.00 1.30 2.79
CA GLN A 14 11.19 1.04 3.98
C GLN A 14 9.68 1.12 3.67
N PHE A 15 9.26 2.16 2.94
CA PHE A 15 7.87 2.27 2.50
C PHE A 15 7.46 1.13 1.58
N PHE A 16 8.31 0.75 0.62
CA PHE A 16 8.02 -0.37 -0.28
C PHE A 16 7.85 -1.69 0.49
N GLN A 17 8.68 -1.93 1.49
CA GLN A 17 8.57 -3.12 2.33
C GLN A 17 7.32 -3.07 3.22
N PHE A 18 6.97 -1.91 3.75
CA PHE A 18 5.72 -1.69 4.49
C PHE A 18 4.48 -1.94 3.61
N GLU A 19 4.45 -1.36 2.41
CA GLU A 19 3.38 -1.54 1.41
C GLU A 19 3.22 -3.02 1.08
N LYS A 20 4.33 -3.74 0.84
CA LYS A 20 4.32 -5.18 0.59
C LYS A 20 3.70 -5.97 1.74
N TYR A 21 4.01 -5.62 2.99
CA TYR A 21 3.40 -6.29 4.15
C TYR A 21 1.90 -6.00 4.25
N VAL A 22 1.47 -4.75 4.03
CA VAL A 22 0.03 -4.41 4.03
C VAL A 22 -0.69 -5.19 2.94
N CYS A 23 -0.17 -5.21 1.70
CA CYS A 23 -0.74 -5.99 0.60
C CYS A 23 -0.83 -7.48 0.95
N SER A 24 0.21 -8.06 1.56
CA SER A 24 0.20 -9.45 2.02
C SER A 24 -0.91 -9.74 3.04
N TYR A 25 -1.13 -8.85 4.02
CA TYR A 25 -2.22 -9.00 4.99
C TYR A 25 -3.61 -8.85 4.37
N LEU A 26 -3.72 -8.08 3.28
CA LEU A 26 -4.94 -7.90 2.50
C LEU A 26 -5.15 -9.01 1.46
N GLY A 27 -4.17 -9.89 1.24
CA GLY A 27 -4.22 -10.92 0.20
C GLY A 27 -4.07 -10.37 -1.22
N ILE A 28 -3.50 -9.18 -1.38
CA ILE A 28 -3.24 -8.56 -2.68
C ILE A 28 -1.85 -8.95 -3.15
N ASP A 29 -1.73 -9.37 -4.40
CA ASP A 29 -0.44 -9.52 -5.04
C ASP A 29 0.23 -8.15 -5.29
N GLN A 30 1.48 -8.02 -4.84
CA GLN A 30 2.23 -6.75 -4.91
C GLN A 30 2.49 -6.31 -6.36
N CYS A 31 2.70 -7.24 -7.29
CA CYS A 31 2.92 -6.93 -8.70
C CYS A 31 1.63 -6.40 -9.34
N HIS A 32 0.50 -7.05 -9.08
CA HIS A 32 -0.81 -6.55 -9.51
C HIS A 32 -1.09 -5.17 -8.92
N PHE A 33 -0.88 -4.99 -7.61
CA PHE A 33 -1.08 -3.69 -6.96
C PHE A 33 -0.25 -2.59 -7.63
N GLN A 34 1.02 -2.84 -7.94
CA GLN A 34 1.86 -1.88 -8.65
C GLN A 34 1.35 -1.57 -10.07
N ILE A 35 0.92 -2.58 -10.82
CA ILE A 35 0.36 -2.37 -12.16
C ILE A 35 -0.90 -1.52 -12.08
N TYR A 36 -1.82 -1.82 -11.15
CA TYR A 36 -3.05 -1.05 -10.98
C TYR A 36 -2.77 0.37 -10.50
N THR A 37 -1.83 0.59 -9.59
CA THR A 37 -1.46 1.96 -9.19
C THR A 37 -0.88 2.78 -10.35
N ARG A 38 -0.28 2.14 -11.36
CA ARG A 38 0.28 2.81 -12.55
C ARG A 38 -0.76 3.03 -13.65
N HIS A 39 -1.63 2.06 -13.89
CA HIS A 39 -2.56 2.06 -15.02
C HIS A 39 -3.97 2.53 -14.65
N HIS A 40 -4.46 2.19 -13.45
CA HIS A 40 -5.79 2.54 -12.95
C HIS A 40 -5.66 3.45 -11.73
N LYS A 41 -5.61 4.77 -11.98
CA LYS A 41 -5.44 5.83 -10.97
C LYS A 41 -6.58 5.95 -9.93
N GLY A 42 -7.58 5.07 -9.96
CA GLY A 42 -8.70 5.08 -9.04
C GLY A 42 -8.32 4.47 -7.68
N TYR A 43 -9.01 3.40 -7.33
CA TYR A 43 -8.94 2.81 -6.00
C TYR A 43 -7.54 2.38 -5.54
N ALA A 44 -6.72 1.85 -6.46
CA ALA A 44 -5.36 1.43 -6.14
C ALA A 44 -4.49 2.60 -5.69
N LEU A 45 -4.67 3.79 -6.28
CA LEU A 45 -3.95 4.99 -5.89
C LEU A 45 -4.42 5.52 -4.53
N LEU A 46 -5.74 5.50 -4.28
CA LEU A 46 -6.29 5.86 -2.96
C LEU A 46 -5.77 4.93 -1.86
N LEU A 47 -5.74 3.62 -2.12
CA LEU A 47 -5.20 2.63 -1.20
C LEU A 47 -3.72 2.89 -0.92
N ARG A 48 -2.93 3.20 -1.94
CA ARG A 48 -1.51 3.53 -1.79
C ARG A 48 -1.29 4.81 -0.97
N ASN A 49 -2.10 5.83 -1.22
CA ASN A 49 -2.05 7.08 -0.46
C ASN A 49 -2.42 6.84 1.01
N TRP A 50 -3.45 6.04 1.28
CA TRP A 50 -3.80 5.64 2.63
C TRP A 50 -2.63 4.91 3.31
N ILE A 51 -2.07 3.89 2.68
CA ILE A 51 -0.92 3.14 3.22
C ILE A 51 0.24 4.10 3.55
N ARG A 52 0.51 5.08 2.70
CA ARG A 52 1.52 6.12 2.93
C ARG A 52 1.19 7.00 4.13
N GLU A 53 -0.01 7.56 4.20
CA GLU A 53 -0.44 8.39 5.32
C GLU A 53 -0.40 7.63 6.65
N SER A 54 -0.77 6.36 6.64
CA SER A 54 -0.68 5.50 7.82
C SER A 54 0.76 5.19 8.23
N HIS A 55 1.66 5.00 7.25
CA HIS A 55 3.09 4.84 7.52
C HIS A 55 3.70 6.11 8.12
N ASP A 56 3.34 7.30 7.62
CA ASP A 56 3.75 8.59 8.18
C ASP A 56 3.20 8.81 9.60
N LYS A 57 2.00 8.30 9.89
CA LYS A 57 1.40 8.29 11.25
C LYS A 57 2.04 7.26 12.19
N GLY A 58 2.99 6.45 11.73
CA GLY A 58 3.65 5.42 12.53
C GLY A 58 2.79 4.19 12.82
N MET A 59 1.71 3.97 12.05
CA MET A 59 0.87 2.78 12.20
C MET A 59 1.61 1.54 11.69
N THR A 60 1.32 0.37 12.28
CA THR A 60 1.88 -0.89 11.81
C THR A 60 1.12 -1.43 10.59
N ALA A 61 1.81 -2.19 9.72
CA ALA A 61 1.19 -2.75 8.52
C ALA A 61 -0.05 -3.61 8.82
N LYS A 62 -0.07 -4.30 9.97
CA LYS A 62 -1.19 -5.12 10.43
C LYS A 62 -2.40 -4.27 10.82
N GLU A 63 -2.19 -3.16 11.52
CA GLU A 63 -3.27 -2.23 11.89
C GLU A 63 -3.87 -1.55 10.66
N VAL A 64 -3.01 -1.16 9.72
CA VAL A 64 -3.43 -0.57 8.45
C VAL A 64 -4.28 -1.57 7.67
N ALA A 65 -3.81 -2.81 7.49
CA ALA A 65 -4.57 -3.86 6.83
C ALA A 65 -5.92 -4.16 7.54
N LYS A 66 -5.94 -4.17 8.88
CA LYS A 66 -7.18 -4.37 9.66
C LYS A 66 -8.16 -3.22 9.46
N THR A 67 -7.68 -1.98 9.46
CA THR A 67 -8.48 -0.77 9.24
C THR A 67 -9.10 -0.80 7.85
N ILE A 68 -8.25 -1.06 6.84
CA ILE A 68 -8.64 -1.23 5.45
C ILE A 68 -9.72 -2.31 5.31
N ARG A 69 -9.50 -3.51 5.85
CA ARG A 69 -10.45 -4.64 5.79
C ARG A 69 -11.78 -4.35 6.52
N SER A 70 -11.73 -3.49 7.53
CA SER A 70 -12.92 -3.06 8.28
C SER A 70 -13.71 -1.98 7.53
N SER A 71 -13.05 -1.20 6.67
CA SER A 71 -13.72 -0.22 5.81
C SER A 71 -14.58 -0.92 4.75
N LYS A 72 -15.85 -0.51 4.66
CA LYS A 72 -16.80 -1.02 3.66
C LYS A 72 -16.33 -0.80 2.22
N LEU A 73 -15.54 0.25 1.97
CA LEU A 73 -15.02 0.65 0.66
C LEU A 73 -14.22 -0.45 -0.07
N ILE A 74 -13.47 -1.29 0.66
CA ILE A 74 -12.67 -2.36 0.05
C ILE A 74 -13.54 -3.53 -0.40
N ARG A 75 -14.64 -3.78 0.29
CA ARG A 75 -15.38 -5.04 0.18
C ARG A 75 -16.13 -5.18 -1.14
N ASP A 76 -16.59 -4.07 -1.70
CA ASP A 76 -17.31 -4.03 -2.98
C ASP A 76 -16.36 -3.99 -4.19
N GLU A 77 -15.23 -3.27 -4.11
CA GLU A 77 -14.30 -3.13 -5.25
C GLU A 77 -13.21 -4.22 -5.30
N MET A 78 -12.84 -4.86 -4.17
CA MET A 78 -11.90 -6.00 -4.20
C MET A 78 -12.46 -7.28 -4.77
N ILE A 79 -13.78 -7.41 -4.88
CA ILE A 79 -14.37 -8.53 -5.62
C ILE A 79 -13.86 -8.49 -7.08
N LEU A 80 -13.47 -7.33 -7.61
CA LEU A 80 -12.85 -7.23 -8.94
C LEU A 80 -11.38 -7.68 -8.99
N PHE A 81 -10.64 -7.65 -7.87
CA PHE A 81 -9.22 -8.03 -7.79
C PHE A 81 -8.99 -9.50 -7.44
N CYS A 82 -10.04 -10.22 -7.03
CA CYS A 82 -9.98 -11.66 -6.70
C CYS A 82 -10.72 -12.56 -7.71
N VAL A 83 -11.38 -12.02 -8.73
CA VAL A 83 -11.99 -12.86 -9.77
C VAL A 83 -10.94 -13.24 -10.81
N LYS A 84 -10.81 -14.55 -10.92
CA LYS A 84 -9.85 -15.35 -11.68
C LYS A 84 -10.06 -15.26 -13.19
#